data_AF-A0A938GJZ3-F1
#
_entry.id   AF-A0A938GJZ3-F1
#
_cell.length_a   1.000
_cell.length_b   1.000
_cell.length_c   1.000
_cell.angle_alpha   90.00
_cell.angle_beta   90.00
_cell.angle_gamma   90.00
#
_symmetry.space_group_name_H-M   'P 1'
#
loop_
_entity.id
_entity.type
_entity.pdbx_description
1 polymer ?
#
loop_
_entity_poly.entity_id
_entity_poly.type
_entity_poly.pdbx_seq_one_letter_code
_entity_poly.pdbx_strand_id
1 'polypeptide(L)'
;MIWRDCFEGVQADLRITYTRQAFESDVIIREDITAHPEVAAELLADPTFRLETWTEFIDPPRPRIAERVLAEETDPVRRAAMVEPDLVDAILDFGDLLFVEGKAFDLNQDVARDGLTPARIDLVPDGGAEQKSIPVAKRWLEQDGRFFLIESTALMDLVPVVGALPTPEFRPGQPAMESREEVAKSLPRKMGVERECV
;
A
#
# COMPACT_ATOMS: atom_id res chain seq x y z
N MET A 1 2.52 -9.97 11.33
CA MET A 1 1.11 -10.40 11.44
C MET A 1 0.52 -10.45 10.03
N ILE A 2 -0.43 -11.35 9.77
CA ILE A 2 -1.09 -11.46 8.45
C ILE A 2 -2.60 -11.53 8.66
N TRP A 3 -3.33 -10.68 7.96
CA TRP A 3 -4.78 -10.75 7.81
C TRP A 3 -5.07 -11.24 6.41
N ARG A 4 -5.67 -12.43 6.34
CA ARG A 4 -5.98 -13.04 5.06
C ARG A 4 -7.30 -12.53 4.52
N ASP A 5 -7.34 -12.29 3.22
CA ASP A 5 -8.56 -11.97 2.46
C ASP A 5 -9.40 -10.89 3.15
N CYS A 6 -8.75 -9.76 3.48
CA CYS A 6 -9.32 -8.74 4.35
C CYS A 6 -9.82 -7.49 3.61
N PHE A 7 -9.82 -7.53 2.28
CA PHE A 7 -10.34 -6.47 1.41
C PHE A 7 -11.69 -6.91 0.81
N GLU A 8 -12.57 -5.94 0.59
CA GLU A 8 -13.83 -6.18 -0.11
C GLU A 8 -13.60 -6.08 -1.62
N GLY A 9 -14.22 -6.98 -2.40
CA GLY A 9 -14.14 -6.97 -3.87
C GLY A 9 -12.84 -7.49 -4.47
N VAL A 10 -11.75 -7.58 -3.69
CA VAL A 10 -10.43 -8.04 -4.17
C VAL A 10 -9.85 -9.14 -3.27
N GLN A 11 -9.31 -10.21 -3.87
CA GLN A 11 -8.50 -11.20 -3.15
C GLN A 11 -7.14 -10.64 -2.79
N ALA A 12 -7.04 -10.08 -1.59
CA ALA A 12 -5.79 -9.57 -1.07
C ALA A 12 -5.60 -9.82 0.43
N ASP A 13 -4.35 -9.97 0.84
CA ASP A 13 -3.94 -10.05 2.24
C ASP A 13 -3.30 -8.74 2.69
N LEU A 14 -3.44 -8.42 3.97
CA LEU A 14 -2.62 -7.39 4.62
C LEU A 14 -1.57 -8.08 5.48
N ARG A 15 -0.29 -7.82 5.23
CA ARG A 15 0.81 -8.24 6.09
C ARG A 15 1.44 -7.02 6.76
N ILE A 16 1.53 -7.08 8.09
CA ILE A 16 2.27 -6.08 8.86
C ILE A 16 3.53 -6.72 9.43
N THR A 17 4.68 -6.16 9.09
CA THR A 17 5.97 -6.52 9.69
C THR A 17 6.40 -5.41 10.61
N TYR A 18 6.60 -5.74 11.90
CA TYR A 18 7.07 -4.79 12.90
C TYR A 18 8.34 -5.34 13.55
N THR A 19 9.42 -4.57 13.46
CA THR A 19 10.72 -4.90 14.05
C THR A 19 11.14 -3.81 15.03
N ARG A 20 12.31 -3.95 15.65
CA ARG A 20 12.86 -2.90 16.52
C ARG A 20 13.21 -1.60 15.78
N GLN A 21 13.31 -1.62 14.45
CA GLN A 21 13.81 -0.50 13.65
C GLN A 21 12.90 -0.12 12.48
N ALA A 22 11.86 -0.91 12.20
CA ALA A 22 11.02 -0.71 11.02
C ALA A 22 9.59 -1.17 11.27
N PHE A 23 8.68 -0.50 10.56
CA PHE A 23 7.30 -0.89 10.37
C PHE A 23 7.03 -0.97 8.87
N GLU A 24 6.47 -2.08 8.42
CA GLU A 24 6.11 -2.32 7.03
C GLU A 24 4.65 -2.79 6.97
N SER A 25 3.92 -2.28 5.99
CA SER A 25 2.56 -2.68 5.66
C SER A 25 2.53 -3.09 4.19
N ASP A 26 2.37 -4.38 3.92
CA ASP A 26 2.26 -4.91 2.57
C ASP A 26 0.80 -5.28 2.26
N VAL A 27 0.29 -4.75 1.15
CA VAL A 27 -0.94 -5.25 0.52
C VAL A 27 -0.54 -6.29 -0.52
N ILE A 28 -0.94 -7.54 -0.32
CA ILE A 28 -0.59 -8.67 -1.18
C ILE A 28 -1.80 -9.00 -2.04
N ILE A 29 -1.77 -8.58 -3.30
CA ILE A 29 -2.80 -8.89 -4.31
C ILE A 29 -2.59 -10.33 -4.82
N ARG A 30 -3.66 -11.12 -4.87
CA ARG A 30 -3.61 -12.54 -5.25
C ARG A 30 -4.42 -12.92 -6.48
N GLU A 31 -5.06 -11.94 -7.11
CA GLU A 31 -5.83 -12.12 -8.34
C GLU A 31 -5.56 -11.00 -9.33
N ASP A 32 -5.91 -11.23 -10.58
CA ASP A 32 -5.81 -10.23 -11.63
C ASP A 32 -6.89 -9.16 -11.47
N ILE A 33 -6.55 -8.09 -10.74
CA ILE A 33 -7.46 -6.98 -10.51
C ILE A 33 -7.83 -6.23 -11.80
N THR A 34 -7.05 -6.37 -12.88
CA THR A 34 -7.33 -5.71 -14.17
C THR A 34 -8.41 -6.44 -14.96
N ALA A 35 -8.70 -7.69 -14.60
CA ALA A 35 -9.78 -8.50 -15.18
C ALA A 35 -11.13 -8.31 -14.47
N HIS A 36 -11.20 -7.56 -13.36
CA HIS A 36 -12.48 -7.17 -12.76
C HIS A 36 -13.26 -6.29 -13.75
N PRO A 37 -14.55 -6.58 -14.04
CA PRO A 37 -15.30 -5.89 -15.10
C PRO A 37 -15.32 -4.37 -14.97
N GLU A 38 -15.48 -3.86 -13.75
CA GLU A 38 -15.45 -2.43 -13.44
C GLU A 38 -14.08 -1.81 -13.69
N VAL A 39 -13.00 -2.50 -13.34
CA VAL A 39 -11.63 -2.01 -13.57
C VAL A 39 -11.27 -2.08 -15.05
N ALA A 40 -11.63 -3.15 -15.73
CA ALA A 40 -11.35 -3.36 -17.14
C ALA A 40 -12.07 -2.31 -18.03
N ALA A 41 -13.33 -2.01 -17.72
CA ALA A 41 -14.09 -1.00 -18.45
C ALA A 41 -13.48 0.40 -18.30
N GLU A 42 -13.06 0.75 -17.07
CA GLU A 42 -12.41 2.02 -16.77
C GLU A 42 -11.03 2.10 -17.44
N LEU A 43 -10.17 1.09 -17.31
CA LEU A 43 -8.86 1.05 -17.97
C LEU A 43 -8.93 1.19 -19.50
N LEU A 44 -9.98 0.66 -20.14
CA LEU A 44 -10.23 0.84 -21.57
C LEU A 44 -10.64 2.27 -21.92
N ALA A 45 -11.33 2.97 -21.02
CA ALA A 45 -11.78 4.34 -21.22
C ALA A 45 -10.69 5.38 -20.94
N ASP A 46 -9.87 5.16 -19.90
CA ASP A 46 -8.78 6.03 -19.49
C ASP A 46 -7.62 5.19 -18.89
N PRO A 47 -6.43 5.14 -19.51
CA PRO A 47 -5.30 4.37 -18.97
C PRO A 47 -4.56 5.07 -17.81
N THR A 48 -5.08 6.16 -17.25
CA THR A 48 -4.39 6.96 -16.23
C THR A 48 -4.75 6.62 -14.78
N PHE A 49 -5.53 5.54 -14.56
CA PHE A 49 -5.93 5.12 -13.22
C PHE A 49 -4.76 4.79 -12.31
N ARG A 50 -4.97 5.09 -11.03
CA ARG A 50 -4.05 4.76 -9.93
C ARG A 50 -4.71 3.73 -9.03
N LEU A 51 -3.90 2.78 -8.57
CA LEU A 51 -4.27 1.94 -7.44
C LEU A 51 -3.83 2.67 -6.17
N GLU A 52 -4.77 2.93 -5.26
CA GLU A 52 -4.51 3.58 -3.98
C GLU A 52 -4.80 2.66 -2.79
N THR A 53 -3.90 2.68 -1.81
CA THR A 53 -4.14 2.12 -0.47
C THR A 53 -4.27 3.27 0.52
N TRP A 54 -5.34 3.27 1.30
CA TRP A 54 -5.65 4.32 2.28
C TRP A 54 -5.48 3.78 3.70
N THR A 55 -4.56 4.39 4.46
CA THR A 55 -4.34 4.08 5.87
C THR A 55 -4.71 5.28 6.73
N GLU A 56 -5.70 5.12 7.60
CA GLU A 56 -6.09 6.15 8.57
C GLU A 56 -5.19 6.15 9.81
N PHE A 57 -4.81 7.34 10.25
CA PHE A 57 -4.07 7.58 11.48
C PHE A 57 -4.98 8.25 12.51
N ILE A 58 -5.00 7.70 13.73
CA ILE A 58 -5.74 8.24 14.86
C ILE A 58 -4.80 9.06 15.73
N ASP A 59 -5.12 10.34 15.93
CA ASP A 59 -4.31 11.31 16.67
C ASP A 59 -2.80 11.31 16.32
N PRO A 60 -2.41 11.37 15.03
CA PRO A 60 -1.01 11.36 14.65
C PRO A 60 -0.29 12.66 15.04
N PRO A 61 1.03 12.61 15.31
CA PRO A 61 1.85 13.81 15.26
C PRO A 61 1.82 14.41 13.84
N ARG A 62 2.01 15.73 13.71
CA ARG A 62 2.10 16.37 12.39
C ARG A 62 3.45 16.03 11.74
N PRO A 63 3.49 15.45 10.52
CA PRO A 63 4.76 15.17 9.86
C PRO A 63 5.39 16.43 9.26
N ARG A 64 6.70 16.41 9.09
CA ARG A 64 7.38 17.24 8.10
C ARG A 64 7.25 16.55 6.74
N ILE A 65 6.86 17.30 5.72
CA ILE A 65 6.55 16.77 4.39
C ILE A 65 7.56 17.35 3.40
N ALA A 66 8.23 16.48 2.65
CA ALA A 66 9.09 16.86 1.53
C ALA A 66 8.62 16.14 0.26
N GLU A 67 8.07 16.92 -0.68
CA GLU A 67 7.49 16.40 -1.92
C GLU A 67 8.51 16.33 -3.06
N ARG A 68 8.30 15.36 -3.96
CA ARG A 68 9.05 15.20 -5.21
C ARG A 68 8.14 14.63 -6.30
N VAL A 69 8.35 15.06 -7.55
CA VAL A 69 7.67 14.48 -8.71
C VAL A 69 8.41 13.20 -9.15
N LEU A 70 7.70 12.07 -9.22
CA LEU A 70 8.21 10.79 -9.72
C LEU A 70 7.93 10.59 -11.22
N ALA A 71 6.79 11.09 -11.70
CA ALA A 71 6.42 11.07 -13.10
C ALA A 71 5.58 12.31 -13.44
N GLU A 72 5.73 12.81 -14.65
CA GLU A 72 5.04 14.00 -15.15
C GLU A 72 4.36 13.67 -16.48
N GLU A 73 3.10 14.09 -16.66
CA GLU A 73 2.46 14.09 -17.99
C GLU A 73 2.93 15.31 -18.78
N THR A 74 3.63 15.02 -19.89
CA THR A 74 4.27 16.02 -20.76
C THR A 74 3.39 16.46 -21.91
N ASP A 75 2.38 15.66 -22.28
CA ASP A 75 1.41 16.03 -23.30
C ASP A 75 0.42 17.08 -22.73
N PRO A 76 0.40 18.31 -23.27
CA PRO A 76 -0.40 19.39 -22.71
C PRO A 76 -1.91 19.16 -22.86
N VAL A 77 -2.34 18.39 -23.86
CA VAL A 77 -3.77 18.06 -24.06
C VAL A 77 -4.21 17.04 -23.02
N ARG A 78 -3.40 15.99 -22.77
CA ARG A 78 -3.69 15.01 -21.72
C ARG A 78 -3.64 15.63 -20.33
N ARG A 79 -2.61 16.44 -20.08
CA ARG A 79 -2.44 17.16 -18.81
C ARG A 79 -3.65 18.02 -18.45
N ALA A 80 -4.26 18.69 -19.44
CA ALA A 80 -5.45 19.51 -19.23
C ALA A 80 -6.73 18.70 -18.96
N ALA A 81 -6.75 17.41 -19.33
CA ALA A 81 -7.87 16.51 -19.10
C ALA A 81 -7.76 15.73 -17.78
N MET A 82 -6.55 15.57 -17.24
CA MET A 82 -6.29 14.82 -16.00
C MET A 82 -6.54 15.66 -14.75
N VAL A 83 -7.13 15.04 -13.72
CA VAL A 83 -7.24 15.64 -12.38
C VAL A 83 -5.89 15.68 -11.68
N GLU A 84 -5.11 14.59 -11.81
CA GLU A 84 -3.77 14.44 -11.23
C GLU A 84 -2.76 14.03 -12.31
N PRO A 85 -2.27 14.99 -13.12
CA PRO A 85 -1.37 14.69 -14.24
C PRO A 85 0.00 14.16 -13.81
N ASP A 86 0.45 14.50 -12.61
CA ASP A 86 1.79 14.15 -12.11
C ASP A 86 1.67 13.17 -10.95
N LEU A 87 2.56 12.19 -10.91
CA LEU A 87 2.72 11.31 -9.76
C LEU A 87 3.69 11.98 -8.79
N VAL A 88 3.17 12.52 -7.70
CA VAL A 88 3.95 13.21 -6.66
C VAL A 88 4.08 12.31 -5.44
N ASP A 89 5.31 12.08 -4.99
CA ASP A 89 5.67 11.36 -3.78
C ASP A 89 6.03 12.34 -2.66
N ALA A 90 5.75 11.95 -1.42
CA ALA A 90 6.09 12.70 -0.24
C ALA A 90 6.88 11.84 0.75
N ILE A 91 8.06 12.33 1.14
CA ILE A 91 8.76 11.85 2.32
C ILE A 91 8.07 12.44 3.55
N LEU A 92 7.57 11.58 4.44
CA LEU A 92 6.87 11.97 5.66
C LEU A 92 7.73 11.66 6.87
N ASP A 93 8.16 12.71 7.55
CA ASP A 93 9.03 12.62 8.73
C ASP A 93 8.25 12.98 10.00
N PHE A 94 7.99 11.97 10.82
CA PHE A 94 7.34 12.08 12.12
C PHE A 94 8.36 12.11 13.29
N GLY A 95 9.64 12.35 13.01
CA GLY A 95 10.74 12.29 13.97
C GLY A 95 11.37 10.91 14.04
N ASP A 96 10.83 10.04 14.90
CA ASP A 96 11.35 8.67 15.10
C ASP A 96 10.89 7.69 14.01
N LEU A 97 9.94 8.11 13.16
CA LEU A 97 9.38 7.33 12.07
C LEU A 97 9.44 8.13 10.77
N LEU A 98 10.06 7.53 9.75
CA LEU A 98 10.23 8.11 8.43
C LEU A 98 9.54 7.21 7.41
N PHE A 99 8.60 7.76 6.65
CA PHE A 99 8.05 7.13 5.47
C PHE A 99 8.73 7.69 4.24
N VAL A 100 9.28 6.80 3.43
CA VAL A 100 9.91 7.09 2.14
C VAL A 100 9.11 6.42 1.03
N GLU A 101 9.49 6.67 -0.22
CA GLU A 101 8.94 6.02 -1.40
C GLU A 101 8.79 4.50 -1.20
N GLY A 102 7.60 3.98 -1.52
CA GLY A 102 7.32 2.56 -1.48
C GLY A 102 7.63 1.88 -2.81
N LYS A 103 7.54 0.55 -2.85
CA LYS A 103 7.77 -0.24 -4.06
C LYS A 103 6.74 -1.35 -4.17
N ALA A 104 6.15 -1.50 -5.35
CA ALA A 104 5.41 -2.68 -5.74
C ALA A 104 6.33 -3.64 -6.51
N PHE A 105 6.19 -4.94 -6.24
CA PHE A 105 7.03 -5.99 -6.79
C PHE A 105 6.30 -7.33 -6.82
N ASP A 106 6.74 -8.24 -7.69
CA ASP A 106 6.26 -9.62 -7.74
C ASP A 106 6.92 -10.47 -6.64
N LEU A 107 6.14 -11.33 -5.99
CA LEU A 107 6.62 -12.29 -4.98
C LEU A 107 7.27 -13.52 -5.61
N ASN A 108 6.96 -13.84 -6.88
CA ASN A 108 7.41 -15.05 -7.57
C ASN A 108 8.70 -14.86 -8.38
N GLN A 109 9.27 -13.66 -8.40
CA GLN A 109 10.63 -13.48 -8.93
C GLN A 109 11.63 -14.10 -7.95
N ASP A 110 12.47 -15.01 -8.44
CA ASP A 110 13.42 -15.88 -7.72
C ASP A 110 14.21 -15.19 -6.59
N VAL A 111 13.56 -15.01 -5.44
CA VAL A 111 14.22 -14.86 -4.15
C VAL A 111 13.51 -15.86 -3.26
N ALA A 112 14.23 -16.91 -2.84
CA ALA A 112 13.71 -17.91 -1.91
C ALA A 112 13.18 -17.20 -0.65
N ARG A 113 11.86 -16.99 -0.59
CA ARG A 113 11.15 -16.31 0.50
C ARG A 113 10.28 -17.33 1.19
N ASP A 114 10.84 -17.97 2.22
CA ASP A 114 10.21 -19.00 3.04
C ASP A 114 9.16 -18.48 4.04
N GLY A 115 8.66 -17.26 3.85
CA GLY A 115 7.72 -16.60 4.76
C GLY A 115 8.29 -16.26 6.15
N LEU A 116 9.52 -16.69 6.46
CA LEU A 116 10.27 -16.38 7.68
C LEU A 116 11.33 -15.30 7.43
N THR A 117 11.74 -15.15 6.18
CA THR A 117 12.66 -14.10 5.75
C THR A 117 11.91 -12.77 5.58
N PRO A 118 12.24 -11.71 6.34
CA PRO A 118 11.69 -10.37 6.13
C PRO A 118 11.88 -9.93 4.68
N ALA A 119 10.96 -9.11 4.16
CA ALA A 119 11.15 -8.51 2.85
C ALA A 119 12.43 -7.65 2.91
N ARG A 120 13.51 -8.13 2.27
CA ARG A 120 14.70 -7.33 2.11
C ARG A 120 14.41 -6.37 0.96
N ILE A 121 14.22 -5.10 1.27
CA ILE A 121 14.42 -4.05 0.27
C ILE A 121 15.92 -4.06 0.01
N ASP A 122 16.34 -4.74 -1.04
CA ASP A 122 17.68 -4.52 -1.58
C ASP A 122 17.66 -3.09 -2.08
N LEU A 123 18.25 -2.18 -1.28
CA LEU A 123 18.71 -0.89 -1.78
C LEU A 123 19.84 -1.23 -2.76
N VAL A 124 19.47 -1.61 -3.99
CA VAL A 124 20.42 -1.96 -5.04
C VAL A 124 21.32 -0.74 -5.22
N PRO A 125 22.62 -0.82 -4.91
CA PRO A 125 23.57 0.18 -5.38
C PRO A 125 23.65 -0.01 -6.91
N ASP A 126 23.52 1.09 -7.65
CA ASP A 126 23.57 1.16 -9.11
C ASP A 126 24.41 0.03 -9.75
N GLY A 127 23.75 -0.89 -10.48
CA GLY A 127 24.43 -1.81 -11.41
C GLY A 127 24.16 -3.31 -11.28
N GLY A 128 23.31 -3.78 -10.36
CA GLY A 128 22.78 -5.14 -10.37
C GLY A 128 21.44 -5.20 -11.13
N ALA A 129 21.17 -6.28 -11.89
CA ALA A 129 20.00 -6.44 -12.76
C ALA A 129 18.74 -5.77 -12.18
N GLU A 130 18.21 -4.78 -12.89
CA GLU A 130 17.07 -3.95 -12.46
C GLU A 130 15.90 -4.86 -12.09
N GLN A 131 15.72 -5.07 -10.79
CA GLN A 131 14.44 -5.52 -10.27
C GLN A 131 13.47 -4.38 -10.64
N LYS A 132 12.59 -4.61 -11.61
CA LYS A 132 11.62 -3.59 -12.08
C LYS A 132 10.65 -3.30 -10.92
N SER A 133 11.08 -2.46 -9.99
CA SER A 133 10.26 -2.00 -8.87
C SER A 133 9.39 -0.88 -9.39
N ILE A 134 8.09 -1.05 -9.27
CA ILE A 134 7.11 -0.04 -9.64
C ILE A 134 6.98 0.92 -8.44
N PRO A 135 7.16 2.24 -8.61
CA PRO A 135 7.13 3.16 -7.50
C PRO A 135 5.74 3.24 -6.87
N VAL A 136 5.72 3.36 -5.53
CA VAL A 136 4.50 3.62 -4.76
C VAL A 136 4.68 4.96 -4.05
N ALA A 137 4.06 5.98 -4.64
CA ALA A 137 4.11 7.36 -4.15
C ALA A 137 3.26 7.51 -2.89
N LYS A 138 3.72 8.34 -1.95
CA LYS A 138 3.00 8.64 -0.72
C LYS A 138 2.41 10.04 -0.75
N ARG A 139 1.22 10.18 -0.19
CA ARG A 139 0.54 11.46 0.03
C ARG A 139 -0.08 11.49 1.42
N TRP A 140 0.12 12.59 2.13
CA TRP A 140 -0.52 12.84 3.42
C TRP A 140 -1.75 13.73 3.21
N LEU A 141 -2.91 13.26 3.66
CA LEU A 141 -4.18 13.98 3.54
C LEU A 141 -4.78 14.25 4.92
N GLU A 142 -5.06 15.52 5.22
CA GLU A 142 -5.86 15.96 6.38
C GLU A 142 -7.22 16.42 5.85
N GLN A 143 -8.28 15.68 6.17
CA GLN A 143 -9.65 15.99 5.71
C GLN A 143 -10.66 15.70 6.82
N ASP A 144 -11.55 16.65 7.09
CA ASP A 144 -12.63 16.51 8.10
C ASP A 144 -12.14 16.08 9.49
N GLY A 145 -10.94 16.52 9.88
CA GLY A 145 -10.30 16.15 11.15
C GLY A 145 -9.72 14.72 11.19
N ARG A 146 -9.72 14.01 10.06
CA ARG A 146 -9.11 12.69 9.88
C ARG A 146 -7.81 12.81 9.11
N PHE A 147 -6.93 11.85 9.32
CA PHE A 147 -5.57 11.87 8.79
C PHE A 147 -5.32 10.58 8.03
N PHE A 148 -4.86 10.68 6.78
CA PHE A 148 -4.62 9.54 5.92
C PHE A 148 -3.23 9.57 5.31
N LEU A 149 -2.57 8.41 5.33
CA LEU A 149 -1.52 8.08 4.40
C LEU A 149 -2.17 7.39 3.19
N ILE A 150 -2.02 8.00 2.02
CA ILE A 150 -2.45 7.44 0.74
C ILE A 150 -1.20 6.98 0.01
N GLU A 151 -1.17 5.71 -0.36
CA GLU A 151 -0.10 5.09 -1.13
C GLU A 151 -0.62 4.76 -2.52
N SER A 152 -0.02 5.36 -3.54
CA SER A 152 -0.54 5.37 -4.91
C SER A 152 0.48 4.85 -5.92
N THR A 153 0.03 4.06 -6.89
CA THR A 153 0.84 3.63 -8.03
C THR A 153 0.01 3.59 -9.30
N ALA A 154 0.64 3.80 -10.47
CA ALA A 154 -0.05 3.75 -11.75
C ALA A 154 -0.49 2.30 -12.04
N LEU A 155 -1.79 2.10 -12.28
CA LEU A 155 -2.33 0.76 -12.50
C LEU A 155 -1.77 0.12 -13.78
N MET A 156 -1.49 0.93 -14.80
CA MET A 156 -0.86 0.46 -16.05
C MET A 156 0.53 -0.13 -15.84
N ASP A 157 1.30 0.37 -14.87
CA ASP A 157 2.62 -0.18 -14.56
C ASP A 157 2.52 -1.55 -13.87
N LEU A 158 1.41 -1.81 -13.17
CA LEU A 158 1.11 -3.08 -12.51
C LEU A 158 0.63 -4.16 -13.47
N VAL A 159 0.00 -3.81 -14.60
CA VAL A 159 -0.59 -4.76 -15.58
C VAL A 159 0.33 -5.95 -15.91
N PRO A 160 1.64 -5.77 -16.19
CA PRO A 160 2.54 -6.90 -16.49
C PRO A 160 2.70 -7.90 -15.33
N VAL A 161 2.47 -7.46 -14.10
CA VAL A 161 2.60 -8.28 -12.88
C VAL A 161 1.25 -8.85 -12.46
N VAL A 162 0.20 -8.03 -12.37
CA VAL A 162 -1.12 -8.48 -11.92
C VAL A 162 -1.87 -9.29 -12.97
N GLY A 163 -1.65 -9.05 -14.27
CA GLY A 163 -2.27 -9.81 -15.35
C GLY A 163 -1.78 -11.26 -15.47
N ALA A 164 -0.72 -11.62 -14.74
CA ALA A 164 -0.24 -13.00 -14.61
C ALA A 164 -0.89 -13.76 -13.44
N LEU A 165 -1.67 -13.07 -12.59
CA LEU A 165 -2.35 -13.67 -11.45
C LEU A 165 -3.65 -14.38 -11.91
N PRO A 166 -4.20 -15.28 -11.07
CA PRO A 166 -5.48 -15.93 -11.36
C PRO A 166 -6.59 -14.91 -11.63
N THR A 167 -7.45 -15.20 -12.61
CA THR A 167 -8.63 -14.36 -12.91
C THR A 167 -9.56 -14.31 -11.70
N PRO A 168 -10.20 -13.16 -11.42
CA PRO A 168 -11.13 -13.04 -10.30
C PRO A 168 -12.28 -14.04 -10.40
N GLU A 169 -12.61 -14.68 -9.27
CA GLU A 169 -13.85 -15.43 -9.13
C GLU A 169 -14.95 -14.47 -8.66
N PHE A 170 -16.15 -14.56 -9.26
CA PHE A 170 -17.29 -13.75 -8.84
C PHE A 170 -17.64 -14.01 -7.37
N ARG A 171 -17.60 -12.95 -6.54
CA ARG A 171 -17.97 -13.02 -5.12
C ARG A 171 -19.11 -12.05 -4.80
N PRO A 172 -20.25 -12.52 -4.26
CA PRO A 172 -21.22 -11.62 -3.66
C PRO A 172 -20.56 -10.93 -2.45
N GLY A 173 -20.71 -9.61 -2.35
CA GLY A 173 -20.04 -8.78 -1.35
C GLY A 173 -20.18 -9.33 0.06
N GLN A 174 -19.05 -9.55 0.75
CA GLN A 174 -19.06 -9.79 2.19
C GLN A 174 -19.57 -8.51 2.87
N PRO A 175 -20.45 -8.61 3.88
CA PRO A 175 -20.91 -7.43 4.58
C PRO A 175 -19.71 -6.67 5.16
N ALA A 176 -19.78 -5.35 5.04
CA ALA A 176 -18.74 -4.40 5.44
C ALA A 176 -18.18 -4.68 6.84
N MET A 177 -16.96 -4.21 7.05
CA MET A 177 -16.08 -4.34 8.21
C MET A 177 -16.65 -3.77 9.55
N GLU A 178 -17.95 -3.53 9.68
CA GLU A 178 -18.59 -2.96 10.87
C GLU A 178 -18.51 -3.88 12.11
N SER A 179 -18.20 -5.17 11.94
CA SER A 179 -18.18 -6.16 13.04
C SER A 179 -16.83 -6.35 13.76
N ARG A 180 -15.75 -5.68 13.34
CA ARG A 180 -14.40 -5.91 13.91
C ARG A 180 -13.91 -4.85 14.90
N GLU A 181 -14.54 -3.66 14.96
CA GLU A 181 -14.21 -2.66 15.98
C GLU A 181 -14.45 -3.16 17.41
N GLU A 182 -15.44 -4.03 17.63
CA GLU A 182 -15.71 -4.62 18.94
C GLU A 182 -14.60 -5.59 19.39
N VAL A 183 -13.93 -6.25 18.45
CA VAL A 183 -12.84 -7.20 18.77
C VAL A 183 -11.52 -6.47 19.02
N ALA A 184 -11.23 -5.40 18.26
CA ALA A 184 -10.01 -4.59 18.42
C ALA A 184 -9.95 -3.85 19.78
N LYS A 185 -11.12 -3.53 20.37
CA LYS A 185 -11.23 -2.95 21.73
C LYS A 185 -10.88 -3.94 22.86
N SER A 186 -10.66 -5.22 22.56
CA SER A 186 -10.40 -6.27 23.56
C SER A 186 -8.95 -6.74 23.68
N LEU A 187 -7.97 -5.92 23.25
CA LEU A 187 -6.57 -6.19 23.57
C LEU A 187 -6.42 -6.41 25.08
N PRO A 188 -5.78 -7.52 25.53
CA PRO A 188 -5.68 -7.82 26.95
C PRO A 188 -4.95 -6.67 27.65
N ARG A 189 -5.63 -6.08 28.65
CA ARG A 189 -5.02 -5.11 29.58
C ARG A 189 -3.75 -5.76 30.14
N LYS A 190 -2.62 -5.07 30.02
CA LYS A 190 -1.36 -5.48 30.67
C LYS A 190 -1.68 -5.88 32.12
N MET A 191 -1.50 -7.16 32.47
CA MET A 191 -1.47 -7.57 33.86
C MET A 191 -0.32 -6.81 34.52
N GLY A 192 -0.64 -5.99 35.50
CA GLY A 192 0.34 -5.28 36.30
C GLY A 192 1.27 -6.30 36.95
N VAL A 193 2.57 -6.16 36.69
CA VAL A 193 3.59 -6.80 37.52
C VAL A 193 3.73 -5.92 38.75
N GLU A 194 3.03 -6.24 39.82
CA GLU A 194 3.35 -5.73 41.14
C GLU A 194 4.77 -6.19 41.49
N ARG A 195 5.67 -5.22 41.65
CA ARG A 195 6.95 -5.46 42.31
C ARG A 195 6.72 -5.26 43.79
N GLU A 196 6.55 -6.35 44.53
CA GLU A 196 6.74 -6.32 45.97
C GLU A 196 8.23 -6.09 46.25
N CYS A 197 8.51 -4.96 46.92
CA CYS A 197 9.77 -4.76 47.61
C CYS A 197 9.77 -5.63 48.87
N VAL A 198 10.78 -6.49 49.01
CA VAL A 198 11.27 -7.00 50.29
C VAL A 198 12.79 -6.88 50.28
#